data_AF-A7F4T4-F1
#
_entry.id   AF-A7F4T4-F1
#
_cell.length_a   1.000
_cell.length_b   1.000
_cell.length_c   1.000
_cell.angle_alpha   90.00
_cell.angle_beta   90.00
_cell.angle_gamma   90.00
#
_symmetry.space_group_name_H-M   'P 1'
#
loop_
_entity.id
_entity.type
_entity.pdbx_description
1 polymer ?
#
loop_
_entity_poly.entity_id
_entity_poly.type
_entity_poly.pdbx_seq_one_letter_code
_entity_poly.pdbx_strand_id
1 'polypeptide(L)'
;MKLNFLSTTLALGLVSARAHYQQQIIANDTEGEWIAPSATDYRGPCPMLNTLANHGFLPRDGRNLTEHNVVKGLNHGLNFNKSLGSIMFQHAVPASPAYPNTTFFTLDDLNRHNVLEHDASISRSDAYFGNNHIFNQTIFDTTKMYWPSETLTAQHLIDGKIFRQIVSRTTNPNYTFTSTTQAFSLGEMAAPIVAFGDKNALTANRTLVESWIENERLPTELGWRKPEEEVSLGDILYVTGALANLTSLLSDVVITPRGESAGAHAKRMGHWGVSM
;
A
#
# COMPACT_ATOMS: atom_id res chain seq x y z
N MET A 1 42.84 -33.78 -19.33
CA MET A 1 42.23 -32.55 -19.87
C MET A 1 41.03 -32.18 -19.00
N LYS A 2 41.24 -31.41 -17.93
CA LYS A 2 40.17 -30.95 -17.02
C LYS A 2 39.74 -29.57 -17.50
N LEU A 3 38.60 -29.50 -18.20
CA LEU A 3 38.08 -28.26 -18.74
C LEU A 3 37.45 -27.39 -17.65
N ASN A 4 37.67 -26.09 -17.82
CA ASN A 4 37.22 -24.95 -17.03
C ASN A 4 35.69 -24.90 -16.89
N PHE A 5 35.15 -25.12 -15.68
CA PHE A 5 33.76 -24.81 -15.33
C PHE A 5 33.61 -23.59 -14.39
N LEU A 6 34.72 -22.94 -14.01
CA LEU A 6 34.72 -21.80 -13.07
C LEU A 6 34.60 -20.42 -13.74
N SER A 7 34.67 -20.32 -15.07
CA SER A 7 34.77 -19.02 -15.75
C SER A 7 33.43 -18.41 -16.15
N THR A 8 32.38 -19.20 -16.37
CA THR A 8 31.09 -18.72 -16.87
C THR A 8 30.19 -18.16 -15.76
N THR A 9 30.18 -18.78 -14.58
CA THR A 9 29.41 -18.30 -13.42
C THR A 9 29.94 -16.98 -12.86
N LEU A 10 31.27 -16.81 -12.81
CA LEU A 10 31.91 -15.58 -12.37
C LEU A 10 31.69 -14.43 -13.36
N ALA A 11 31.72 -14.71 -14.68
CA ALA A 11 31.45 -13.71 -15.71
C ALA A 11 29.98 -13.24 -15.70
N LEU A 12 29.02 -14.15 -15.52
CA LEU A 12 27.59 -13.79 -15.38
C LEU A 12 27.33 -12.94 -14.12
N GLY A 13 27.95 -13.27 -12.99
CA GLY A 13 27.83 -12.48 -11.75
C GLY A 13 28.43 -11.07 -11.82
N LEU A 14 29.53 -10.89 -12.56
CA LEU A 14 30.13 -9.56 -12.78
C LEU A 14 29.31 -8.69 -13.74
N VAL A 15 28.67 -9.30 -14.75
CA VAL A 15 27.81 -8.60 -15.70
C VAL A 15 26.51 -8.14 -15.03
N SER A 16 25.88 -8.97 -14.19
CA SER A 16 24.68 -8.56 -13.43
C SER A 16 25.01 -7.46 -12.41
N ALA A 17 26.13 -7.57 -11.68
CA ALA A 17 26.54 -6.54 -10.72
C ALA A 17 26.82 -5.18 -11.39
N ARG A 18 27.42 -5.16 -12.59
CA ARG A 18 27.61 -3.92 -13.37
C ARG A 18 26.29 -3.32 -13.86
N ALA A 19 25.36 -4.15 -14.31
CA ALA A 19 24.03 -3.69 -14.71
C ALA A 19 23.27 -3.06 -13.53
N HIS A 20 23.29 -3.71 -12.36
CA HIS A 20 22.68 -3.16 -11.13
C HIS A 20 23.34 -1.86 -10.67
N TYR A 21 24.67 -1.78 -10.70
CA TYR A 21 25.38 -0.57 -10.32
C TYR A 21 25.06 0.61 -11.27
N GLN A 22 24.99 0.35 -12.58
CA GLN A 22 24.59 1.35 -13.56
C GLN A 22 23.13 1.80 -13.35
N GLN A 23 22.22 0.87 -13.03
CA GLN A 23 20.83 1.19 -12.72
C GLN A 23 20.72 2.08 -11.47
N GLN A 24 21.55 1.86 -10.45
CA GLN A 24 21.59 2.70 -9.24
C GLN A 24 22.08 4.12 -9.52
N ILE A 25 23.08 4.28 -10.41
CA ILE A 25 23.54 5.61 -10.84
C ILE A 25 22.41 6.35 -11.56
N ILE A 26 21.75 5.70 -12.52
CA ILE A 26 20.63 6.29 -13.27
C ILE A 26 19.46 6.64 -12.34
N ALA A 27 19.17 5.79 -11.34
CA ALA A 27 18.12 6.05 -10.36
C ALA A 27 18.39 7.32 -9.54
N ASN A 28 19.65 7.58 -9.16
CA ASN A 28 20.02 8.79 -8.42
C ASN A 28 19.91 10.06 -9.28
N ASP A 29 20.30 10.01 -10.56
CA ASP A 29 20.27 11.19 -11.44
C ASP A 29 18.85 11.55 -11.91
N THR A 30 17.93 10.58 -11.88
CA THR A 30 16.52 10.73 -12.30
C THR A 30 15.54 10.53 -11.15
N GLU A 31 15.99 10.67 -9.89
CA GLU A 31 15.15 10.46 -8.70
C GLU A 31 13.96 11.44 -8.73
N GLY A 32 12.74 10.92 -8.62
CA GLY A 32 11.50 11.67 -8.72
C GLY A 32 10.88 11.72 -10.12
N GLU A 33 11.65 11.47 -11.18
CA GLU A 33 11.12 11.38 -12.55
C GLU A 33 10.45 10.02 -12.78
N TRP A 34 9.22 10.03 -13.31
CA TRP A 34 8.53 8.80 -13.67
C TRP A 34 9.10 8.21 -14.96
N ILE A 35 9.48 6.94 -14.90
CA ILE A 35 9.93 6.15 -16.04
C ILE A 35 9.19 4.82 -15.97
N ALA A 36 8.51 4.44 -17.06
CA ALA A 36 7.81 3.17 -17.16
C ALA A 36 8.78 1.99 -16.91
N PRO A 37 8.35 0.93 -16.21
CA PRO A 37 9.16 -0.27 -16.04
C PRO A 37 9.39 -0.95 -17.39
N SER A 38 10.60 -1.47 -17.60
CA SER A 38 10.87 -2.38 -18.72
C SER A 38 10.31 -3.78 -18.45
N ALA A 39 10.22 -4.61 -19.49
CA ALA A 39 9.76 -6.00 -19.37
C ALA A 39 10.65 -6.87 -18.45
N THR A 40 11.87 -6.42 -18.14
CA THR A 40 12.79 -7.12 -17.25
C THR A 40 12.82 -6.56 -15.83
N ASP A 41 12.12 -5.47 -15.55
CA ASP A 41 12.07 -4.88 -14.21
C ASP A 41 11.03 -5.59 -13.35
N TYR A 42 11.38 -5.85 -12.09
CA TYR A 42 10.48 -6.52 -11.16
C TYR A 42 9.49 -5.53 -10.57
N ARG A 43 8.23 -5.94 -10.54
CA ARG A 43 7.12 -5.23 -9.90
C ARG A 43 6.29 -6.23 -9.10
N GLY A 44 5.67 -5.72 -8.04
CA GLY A 44 4.93 -6.51 -7.07
C GLY A 44 3.43 -6.22 -7.04
N PRO A 45 2.69 -6.72 -6.06
CA PRO A 45 1.27 -6.42 -5.89
C PRO A 45 1.03 -5.04 -5.26
N CYS A 46 2.07 -4.44 -4.65
CA CYS A 46 1.97 -3.16 -3.95
C CYS A 46 2.09 -1.98 -4.93
N PRO A 47 1.01 -1.22 -5.21
CA PRO A 47 1.06 -0.10 -6.14
C PRO A 47 2.04 1.00 -5.69
N MET A 48 2.22 1.21 -4.38
CA MET A 48 3.13 2.25 -3.89
C MET A 48 4.60 1.89 -4.12
N LEU A 49 5.03 0.65 -3.81
CA LEU A 49 6.44 0.27 -4.03
C LEU A 49 6.77 0.23 -5.53
N ASN A 50 5.83 -0.19 -6.37
CA ASN A 50 5.95 -0.10 -7.82
C ASN A 50 6.11 1.35 -8.27
N THR A 51 5.29 2.26 -7.73
CA THR A 51 5.38 3.70 -7.97
C THR A 51 6.74 4.25 -7.59
N LEU A 52 7.25 3.93 -6.40
CA LEU A 52 8.54 4.43 -5.93
C LEU A 52 9.71 3.90 -6.77
N ALA A 53 9.63 2.67 -7.29
CA ALA A 53 10.60 2.15 -8.27
C ALA A 53 10.46 2.84 -9.63
N ASN A 54 9.23 3.09 -10.12
CA ASN A 54 8.98 3.84 -11.36
C ASN A 54 9.48 5.30 -11.28
N HIS A 55 9.58 5.87 -10.08
CA HIS A 55 10.14 7.19 -9.84
C HIS A 55 11.62 7.18 -9.42
N GLY A 56 12.28 6.02 -9.32
CA GLY A 56 13.69 5.92 -8.94
C GLY A 56 14.00 6.18 -7.46
N PHE A 57 12.98 6.36 -6.60
CA PHE A 57 13.17 6.42 -5.14
C PHE A 57 13.61 5.06 -4.57
N LEU A 58 13.20 3.98 -5.23
CA LEU A 58 13.71 2.62 -5.03
C LEU A 58 14.51 2.20 -6.27
N PRO A 59 15.33 1.14 -6.20
CA PRO A 59 15.98 0.59 -7.39
C PRO A 59 14.96 0.35 -8.51
N ARG A 60 15.16 1.02 -9.66
CA ARG A 60 14.17 1.03 -10.78
C ARG A 60 13.89 -0.36 -11.32
N ASP A 61 14.87 -1.24 -11.25
CA ASP A 61 14.77 -2.64 -11.66
C ASP A 61 13.99 -3.53 -10.68
N GLY A 62 13.53 -2.97 -9.56
CA GLY A 62 12.76 -3.67 -8.52
C GLY A 62 13.56 -4.72 -7.76
N ARG A 63 14.90 -4.68 -7.81
CA ARG A 63 15.77 -5.67 -7.19
C ARG A 63 16.55 -5.09 -6.03
N ASN A 64 17.08 -5.98 -5.19
CA ASN A 64 17.97 -5.64 -4.06
C ASN A 64 17.37 -4.54 -3.14
N LEU A 65 16.11 -4.69 -2.74
CA LEU A 65 15.48 -3.80 -1.77
C LEU A 65 16.01 -4.13 -0.38
N THR A 66 16.91 -3.29 0.10
CA THR A 66 17.56 -3.38 1.42
C THR A 66 16.86 -2.42 2.38
N GLU A 67 17.04 -2.61 3.69
CA GLU A 67 16.45 -1.67 4.66
C GLU A 67 16.86 -0.22 4.36
N HIS A 68 18.14 -0.01 4.02
CA HIS A 68 18.67 1.31 3.72
C HIS A 68 17.93 2.00 2.57
N ASN A 69 17.79 1.34 1.41
CA ASN A 69 17.17 1.96 0.25
C ASN A 69 15.64 2.04 0.36
N VAL A 70 14.99 1.10 1.06
CA VAL A 70 13.55 1.17 1.34
C VAL A 70 13.22 2.34 2.26
N VAL A 71 13.96 2.49 3.36
CA VAL A 71 13.80 3.63 4.28
C VAL A 71 14.06 4.95 3.57
N LYS A 72 15.15 5.06 2.80
CA LYS A 72 15.47 6.26 2.02
C LYS A 72 14.35 6.58 1.02
N GLY A 73 13.91 5.59 0.25
CA GLY A 73 12.90 5.77 -0.80
C GLY A 73 11.53 6.17 -0.26
N LEU A 74 11.08 5.53 0.83
CA LEU A 74 9.82 5.90 1.50
C LEU A 74 9.88 7.32 2.07
N ASN A 75 11.02 7.72 2.64
CA ASN A 75 11.19 9.09 3.13
C ASN A 75 11.21 10.12 1.99
N HIS A 76 12.02 9.88 0.96
CA HIS A 76 12.17 10.81 -0.16
C HIS A 76 10.88 10.97 -0.95
N GLY A 77 10.16 9.87 -1.22
CA GLY A 77 8.94 9.87 -2.02
C GLY A 77 7.67 10.25 -1.25
N LEU A 78 7.55 9.88 0.04
CA LEU A 78 6.30 9.98 0.81
C LEU A 78 6.44 10.70 2.16
N ASN A 79 7.65 11.14 2.53
CA ASN A 79 7.94 11.73 3.83
C ASN A 79 7.66 10.79 5.02
N PHE A 80 7.81 9.48 4.81
CA PHE A 80 7.68 8.51 5.88
C PHE A 80 8.93 8.54 6.75
N ASN A 81 8.75 8.52 8.07
CA ASN A 81 9.88 8.55 8.97
C ASN A 81 10.67 7.23 8.98
N LYS A 82 11.91 7.29 9.47
CA LYS A 82 12.80 6.12 9.52
C LYS A 82 12.16 4.92 10.24
N SER A 83 11.50 5.16 11.37
CA SER A 83 10.90 4.07 12.16
C SER A 83 9.80 3.35 11.40
N LEU A 84 8.93 4.10 10.72
CA LEU A 84 7.87 3.55 9.89
C LEU A 84 8.46 2.77 8.71
N GLY A 85 9.44 3.36 8.01
CA GLY A 85 10.11 2.70 6.88
C GLY A 85 10.80 1.39 7.29
N SER A 86 11.49 1.36 8.43
CA SER A 86 12.15 0.15 8.96
C SER A 86 11.13 -0.93 9.30
N ILE A 87 10.00 -0.58 9.93
CA ILE A 87 8.94 -1.55 10.24
C ILE A 87 8.34 -2.12 8.94
N MET A 88 8.00 -1.26 7.97
CA MET A 88 7.48 -1.72 6.67
C MET A 88 8.46 -2.66 5.97
N PHE A 89 9.77 -2.36 6.01
CA PHE A 89 10.81 -3.24 5.50
C PHE A 89 10.82 -4.60 6.23
N GLN A 90 10.78 -4.60 7.56
CA GLN A 90 10.78 -5.82 8.37
C GLN A 90 9.56 -6.71 8.08
N HIS A 91 8.40 -6.12 7.81
CA HIS A 91 7.23 -6.85 7.36
C HIS A 91 7.40 -7.41 5.94
N ALA A 92 8.15 -6.75 5.05
CA ALA A 92 8.38 -7.16 3.67
C ALA A 92 9.37 -8.32 3.51
N VAL A 93 10.45 -8.34 4.29
CA VAL A 93 11.56 -9.31 4.18
C VAL A 93 11.14 -10.79 4.18
N PRO A 94 10.13 -11.24 4.98
CA PRO A 94 9.62 -12.62 4.93
C PRO A 94 9.15 -13.09 3.55
N ALA A 95 8.78 -12.18 2.64
CA ALA A 95 8.42 -12.50 1.28
C ALA A 95 9.61 -13.00 0.45
N SER A 96 10.85 -12.75 0.85
CA SER A 96 12.01 -13.31 0.14
C SER A 96 12.06 -14.84 0.27
N PRO A 97 12.26 -15.60 -0.83
CA PRO A 97 12.44 -17.06 -0.77
C PRO A 97 13.62 -17.52 0.09
N ALA A 98 14.59 -16.64 0.36
CA ALA A 98 15.76 -16.92 1.18
C ALA A 98 15.56 -16.61 2.68
N TYR A 99 14.37 -16.16 3.11
CA TYR A 99 14.06 -15.90 4.51
C TYR A 99 14.21 -17.16 5.38
N PRO A 100 14.79 -17.10 6.61
CA PRO A 100 15.24 -15.90 7.33
C PRO A 100 16.69 -15.48 7.06
N ASN A 101 17.39 -16.11 6.11
CA ASN A 101 18.83 -15.90 5.87
C ASN A 101 19.12 -14.77 4.86
N THR A 102 18.23 -13.78 4.75
CA THR A 102 18.32 -12.68 3.79
C THR A 102 18.13 -11.33 4.47
N THR A 103 18.75 -10.31 3.91
CA THR A 103 18.67 -8.90 4.36
C THR A 103 18.08 -7.99 3.28
N PHE A 104 17.50 -8.58 2.23
CA PHE A 104 16.83 -7.87 1.16
C PHE A 104 15.72 -8.74 0.56
N PHE A 105 14.86 -8.10 -0.22
CA PHE A 105 13.88 -8.77 -1.08
C PHE A 105 13.87 -8.11 -2.47
N THR A 106 13.13 -8.69 -3.39
CA THR A 106 12.79 -8.07 -4.68
C THR A 106 11.31 -7.72 -4.74
N LEU A 107 10.90 -6.77 -5.58
CA LEU A 107 9.46 -6.49 -5.75
C LEU A 107 8.68 -7.72 -6.26
N ASP A 108 9.34 -8.62 -7.02
CA ASP A 108 8.75 -9.87 -7.47
C ASP A 108 8.56 -10.88 -6.32
N ASP A 109 9.45 -10.87 -5.31
CA ASP A 109 9.30 -11.73 -4.13
C ASP A 109 7.98 -11.47 -3.39
N LEU A 110 7.48 -10.22 -3.44
CA LEU A 110 6.21 -9.81 -2.84
C LEU A 110 5.00 -10.50 -3.49
N ASN A 111 5.14 -11.12 -4.66
CA ASN A 111 4.07 -11.85 -5.36
C ASN A 111 3.76 -13.21 -4.71
N ARG A 112 4.57 -13.66 -3.74
CA ARG A 112 4.35 -14.93 -3.02
C ARG A 112 3.08 -14.87 -2.18
N HIS A 113 2.11 -15.67 -2.59
CA HIS A 113 0.81 -15.79 -1.94
C HIS A 113 0.91 -16.30 -0.50
N ASN A 114 0.08 -15.73 0.38
CA ASN A 114 -0.04 -16.07 1.80
C ASN A 114 1.21 -15.81 2.65
N VAL A 115 2.04 -14.85 2.23
CA VAL A 115 3.12 -14.27 3.06
C VAL A 115 2.79 -12.83 3.42
N LEU A 116 2.57 -11.99 2.39
CA LEU A 116 2.08 -10.61 2.50
C LEU A 116 0.97 -10.38 1.48
N GLU A 117 1.21 -10.80 0.24
CA GLU A 117 0.15 -10.90 -0.76
C GLU A 117 -0.95 -11.83 -0.28
N HIS A 118 -2.20 -11.42 -0.50
CA HIS A 118 -3.38 -12.07 0.01
C HIS A 118 -4.60 -11.88 -0.90
N ASP A 119 -5.58 -12.76 -0.71
CA ASP A 119 -6.87 -12.69 -1.37
C ASP A 119 -7.65 -11.40 -1.04
N ALA A 120 -8.69 -11.12 -1.82
CA ALA A 120 -9.55 -9.95 -1.66
C ALA A 120 -8.82 -8.60 -1.81
N SER A 121 -7.80 -8.55 -2.66
CA SER A 121 -7.15 -7.31 -3.05
C SER A 121 -8.12 -6.34 -3.74
N ILE A 122 -7.89 -5.03 -3.59
CA ILE A 122 -8.77 -3.99 -4.15
C ILE A 122 -8.58 -3.76 -5.66
N SER A 123 -7.45 -4.20 -6.22
CA SER A 123 -7.10 -3.98 -7.63
C SER A 123 -6.36 -5.15 -8.28
N ARG A 124 -6.15 -6.27 -7.58
CA ARG A 124 -5.47 -7.48 -8.08
C ARG A 124 -6.42 -8.68 -7.99
N SER A 125 -6.18 -9.69 -8.82
CA SER A 125 -6.90 -10.96 -8.72
C SER A 125 -6.41 -11.76 -7.52
N ASP A 126 -7.24 -12.68 -7.04
CA ASP A 126 -6.77 -13.66 -6.07
C ASP A 126 -5.81 -14.65 -6.76
N ALA A 127 -4.84 -15.18 -6.03
CA ALA A 127 -3.84 -16.10 -6.60
C ALA A 127 -4.47 -17.35 -7.22
N TYR A 128 -5.62 -17.80 -6.71
CA TYR A 128 -6.39 -18.92 -7.27
C TYR A 128 -6.71 -18.74 -8.77
N PHE A 129 -6.93 -17.49 -9.23
CA PHE A 129 -7.27 -17.19 -10.62
C PHE A 129 -6.04 -16.94 -11.52
N GLY A 130 -4.83 -17.06 -10.98
CA GLY A 130 -3.57 -17.08 -11.73
C GLY A 130 -2.65 -15.89 -11.48
N ASN A 131 -3.11 -14.64 -11.69
CA ASN A 131 -2.26 -13.46 -11.54
C ASN A 131 -2.70 -12.56 -10.38
N ASN A 132 -1.91 -12.55 -9.30
CA ASN A 132 -2.17 -11.85 -8.05
C ASN A 132 -1.46 -10.50 -7.88
N HIS A 133 -0.73 -10.02 -8.88
CA HIS A 133 0.16 -8.87 -8.71
C HIS A 133 0.03 -7.80 -9.79
N ILE A 134 -0.38 -8.17 -11.00
CA ILE A 134 -0.67 -7.21 -12.07
C ILE A 134 -2.00 -6.51 -11.76
N PHE A 135 -2.00 -5.18 -11.93
CA PHE A 135 -3.22 -4.37 -11.84
C PHE A 135 -4.32 -4.92 -12.75
N ASN A 136 -5.54 -5.02 -12.21
CA ASN A 136 -6.71 -5.53 -12.90
C ASN A 136 -7.83 -4.49 -12.85
N GLN A 137 -8.08 -3.83 -13.98
CA GLN A 137 -9.09 -2.78 -14.10
C GLN A 137 -10.48 -3.27 -13.71
N THR A 138 -10.90 -4.45 -14.19
CA THR A 138 -12.23 -5.01 -13.89
C THR A 138 -12.43 -5.18 -12.38
N ILE A 139 -11.42 -5.65 -11.66
CA ILE A 139 -11.48 -5.78 -10.19
C ILE A 139 -11.54 -4.41 -9.53
N PHE A 140 -10.67 -3.49 -9.96
CA PHE A 140 -10.62 -2.15 -9.39
C PHE A 140 -11.92 -1.37 -9.62
N ASP A 141 -12.55 -1.52 -10.79
CA ASP A 141 -13.86 -0.94 -11.10
C ASP A 141 -14.92 -1.41 -10.12
N THR A 142 -14.88 -2.68 -9.67
CA THR A 142 -15.82 -3.14 -8.63
C THR A 142 -15.59 -2.49 -7.26
N THR A 143 -14.33 -2.21 -6.91
CA THR A 143 -14.00 -1.45 -5.69
C THR A 143 -14.52 -0.02 -5.80
N LYS A 144 -14.30 0.65 -6.94
CA LYS A 144 -14.69 2.04 -7.19
C LYS A 144 -16.21 2.27 -7.14
N MET A 145 -17.04 1.23 -7.26
CA MET A 145 -18.50 1.36 -7.07
C MET A 145 -18.87 1.93 -5.69
N TYR A 146 -18.00 1.77 -4.69
CA TYR A 146 -18.19 2.25 -3.32
C TYR A 146 -17.57 3.63 -3.06
N TRP A 147 -17.09 4.30 -4.11
CA TRP A 147 -16.39 5.60 -4.04
C TRP A 147 -17.23 6.71 -4.70
N PRO A 148 -18.44 7.02 -4.20
CA PRO A 148 -19.42 7.82 -4.96
C PRO A 148 -19.05 9.30 -5.14
N SER A 149 -18.11 9.83 -4.35
CA SER A 149 -17.79 11.26 -4.28
C SER A 149 -16.34 11.56 -4.66
N GLU A 150 -16.07 12.82 -5.03
CA GLU A 150 -14.71 13.33 -5.30
C GLU A 150 -13.77 13.20 -4.10
N THR A 151 -14.32 13.34 -2.89
CA THR A 151 -13.60 13.07 -1.64
C THR A 151 -13.96 11.68 -1.14
N LEU A 152 -12.99 10.78 -1.08
CA LEU A 152 -13.14 9.47 -0.44
C LEU A 152 -13.14 9.65 1.07
N THR A 153 -14.10 9.01 1.74
CA THR A 153 -14.10 8.87 3.19
C THR A 153 -13.49 7.52 3.57
N ALA A 154 -13.10 7.38 4.84
CA ALA A 154 -12.74 6.09 5.41
C ALA A 154 -13.81 5.00 5.18
N GLN A 155 -15.10 5.36 5.25
CA GLN A 155 -16.20 4.42 4.98
C GLN A 155 -16.18 3.94 3.52
N HIS A 156 -16.00 4.84 2.54
CA HIS A 156 -15.92 4.47 1.13
C HIS A 156 -14.81 3.45 0.84
N LEU A 157 -13.64 3.61 1.48
CA LEU A 157 -12.52 2.69 1.33
C LEU A 157 -12.83 1.31 1.95
N ILE A 158 -13.44 1.29 3.14
CA ILE A 158 -13.75 0.06 3.86
C ILE A 158 -14.90 -0.71 3.22
N ASP A 159 -15.95 -0.03 2.74
CA ASP A 159 -17.05 -0.67 2.02
C ASP A 159 -16.56 -1.41 0.77
N GLY A 160 -15.68 -0.75 -0.01
CA GLY A 160 -15.02 -1.37 -1.15
C GLY A 160 -14.20 -2.60 -0.74
N LYS A 161 -13.43 -2.52 0.36
CA LYS A 161 -12.66 -3.67 0.86
C LYS A 161 -13.54 -4.82 1.33
N ILE A 162 -14.61 -4.55 2.08
CA ILE A 162 -15.56 -5.56 2.55
C ILE A 162 -16.23 -6.23 1.35
N PHE A 163 -16.65 -5.46 0.34
CA PHE A 163 -17.21 -6.01 -0.88
C PHE A 163 -16.22 -6.97 -1.57
N ARG A 164 -14.94 -6.57 -1.70
CA ARG A 164 -13.89 -7.43 -2.26
C ARG A 164 -13.70 -8.73 -1.47
N GLN A 165 -13.77 -8.67 -0.13
CA GLN A 165 -13.74 -9.88 0.73
C GLN A 165 -14.95 -10.79 0.48
N ILE A 166 -16.15 -10.23 0.37
CA ILE A 166 -17.37 -11.01 0.10
C ILE A 166 -17.28 -11.70 -1.26
N VAL A 167 -16.87 -10.98 -2.31
CA VAL A 167 -16.73 -11.54 -3.67
C VAL A 167 -15.66 -12.63 -3.70
N SER A 168 -14.48 -12.34 -3.14
CA SER A 168 -13.38 -13.29 -3.06
C SER A 168 -13.80 -14.56 -2.32
N ARG A 169 -14.39 -14.44 -1.11
CA ARG A 169 -14.90 -15.58 -0.33
C ARG A 169 -15.96 -16.42 -1.04
N THR A 170 -16.79 -15.81 -1.88
CA THR A 170 -17.90 -16.51 -2.56
C THR A 170 -17.49 -17.14 -3.89
N THR A 171 -16.39 -16.69 -4.50
CA THR A 171 -15.96 -17.13 -5.84
C THR A 171 -14.64 -17.88 -5.87
N ASN A 172 -13.77 -17.69 -4.88
CA ASN A 172 -12.51 -18.40 -4.71
C ASN A 172 -12.70 -19.58 -3.73
N PRO A 173 -12.68 -20.85 -4.20
CA PRO A 173 -12.83 -22.02 -3.33
C PRO A 173 -11.66 -22.21 -2.37
N ASN A 174 -10.53 -21.54 -2.60
CA ASN A 174 -9.33 -21.55 -1.77
C ASN A 174 -9.18 -20.24 -0.97
N TYR A 175 -10.25 -19.47 -0.79
CA TYR A 175 -10.21 -18.20 -0.09
C TYR A 175 -9.53 -18.29 1.27
N THR A 176 -8.52 -17.45 1.47
CA THR A 176 -7.79 -17.31 2.73
C THR A 176 -7.71 -15.85 3.14
N PHE A 177 -8.23 -15.53 4.32
CA PHE A 177 -8.16 -14.19 4.89
C PHE A 177 -8.14 -14.27 6.41
N THR A 178 -6.94 -14.26 6.98
CA THR A 178 -6.72 -14.43 8.42
C THR A 178 -6.84 -13.11 9.18
N SER A 179 -6.85 -13.16 10.51
CA SER A 179 -6.77 -11.94 11.34
C SER A 179 -5.49 -11.12 11.09
N THR A 180 -4.36 -11.79 10.82
CA THR A 180 -3.11 -11.12 10.41
C THR A 180 -3.27 -10.44 9.06
N THR A 181 -3.94 -11.09 8.11
CA THR A 181 -4.25 -10.51 6.78
C THR A 181 -5.16 -9.30 6.92
N GLN A 182 -6.16 -9.36 7.80
CA GLN A 182 -7.04 -8.23 8.09
C GLN A 182 -6.28 -7.03 8.62
N ALA A 183 -5.37 -7.23 9.58
CA ALA A 183 -4.56 -6.14 10.13
C ALA A 183 -3.68 -5.49 9.05
N PHE A 184 -3.05 -6.29 8.18
CA PHE A 184 -2.27 -5.78 7.05
C PHE A 184 -3.14 -5.01 6.07
N SER A 185 -4.29 -5.56 5.69
CA SER A 185 -5.15 -4.93 4.70
C SER A 185 -5.83 -3.65 5.18
N LEU A 186 -6.05 -3.50 6.50
CA LEU A 186 -6.42 -2.20 7.08
C LEU A 186 -5.32 -1.16 6.89
N GLY A 187 -4.05 -1.55 7.01
CA GLY A 187 -2.89 -0.71 6.68
C GLY A 187 -2.88 -0.27 5.22
N GLU A 188 -3.24 -1.18 4.30
CA GLU A 188 -3.38 -0.84 2.87
C GLU A 188 -4.52 0.16 2.65
N MET A 189 -5.65 0.02 3.34
CA MET A 189 -6.77 0.97 3.22
C MET A 189 -6.47 2.32 3.89
N ALA A 190 -5.50 2.39 4.79
CA ALA A 190 -4.98 3.66 5.31
C ALA A 190 -4.09 4.39 4.29
N ALA A 191 -3.44 3.66 3.37
CA ALA A 191 -2.47 4.25 2.44
C ALA A 191 -3.05 5.37 1.54
N PRO A 192 -4.27 5.25 0.97
CA PRO A 192 -4.92 6.35 0.26
C PRO A 192 -5.03 7.65 1.07
N ILE A 193 -5.44 7.54 2.35
CA ILE A 193 -5.62 8.68 3.27
C ILE A 193 -4.26 9.30 3.61
N VAL A 194 -3.29 8.46 3.96
CA VAL A 194 -1.99 8.93 4.46
C VAL A 194 -1.13 9.53 3.35
N ALA A 195 -1.19 8.98 2.14
CA ALA A 195 -0.37 9.45 1.02
C ALA A 195 -1.03 10.54 0.18
N PHE A 196 -2.37 10.56 0.05
CA PHE A 196 -3.09 11.42 -0.90
C PHE A 196 -4.22 12.24 -0.26
N GLY A 197 -4.24 12.37 1.06
CA GLY A 197 -5.39 12.88 1.78
C GLY A 197 -5.05 13.59 3.09
N ASP A 198 -6.07 13.68 3.94
CA ASP A 198 -6.00 14.27 5.27
C ASP A 198 -6.21 13.18 6.32
N LYS A 199 -5.17 12.92 7.11
CA LYS A 199 -5.12 11.90 8.17
C LYS A 199 -6.10 12.20 9.30
N ASN A 200 -6.35 13.48 9.61
CA ASN A 200 -7.25 13.89 10.69
C ASN A 200 -8.71 13.80 10.27
N ALA A 201 -9.01 14.26 9.05
CA ALA A 201 -10.35 14.16 8.47
C ALA A 201 -10.69 12.74 7.98
N LEU A 202 -9.69 11.86 7.87
CA LEU A 202 -9.82 10.49 7.36
C LEU A 202 -10.41 10.47 5.94
N THR A 203 -9.90 11.35 5.09
CA THR A 203 -10.34 11.50 3.70
C THR A 203 -9.19 11.49 2.72
N ALA A 204 -9.46 11.17 1.46
CA ALA A 204 -8.50 11.23 0.36
C ALA A 204 -9.16 11.79 -0.91
N ASN A 205 -8.39 12.41 -1.79
CA ASN A 205 -8.91 12.83 -3.09
C ASN A 205 -9.05 11.62 -4.03
N ARG A 206 -10.27 11.34 -4.49
CA ARG A 206 -10.59 10.18 -5.34
C ARG A 206 -9.76 10.16 -6.62
N THR A 207 -9.67 11.29 -7.32
CA THR A 207 -8.93 11.40 -8.58
C THR A 207 -7.45 11.08 -8.40
N LEU A 208 -6.84 11.55 -7.30
CA LEU A 208 -5.44 11.22 -6.99
C LEU A 208 -5.26 9.72 -6.71
N VAL A 209 -6.16 9.12 -5.92
CA VAL A 209 -6.07 7.70 -5.54
C VAL A 209 -6.30 6.79 -6.74
N GLU A 210 -7.30 7.07 -7.59
CA GLU A 210 -7.55 6.32 -8.82
C GLU A 210 -6.36 6.42 -9.78
N SER A 211 -5.89 7.64 -10.04
CA SER A 211 -4.72 7.87 -10.90
C SER A 211 -3.48 7.13 -10.39
N TRP A 212 -3.25 7.10 -9.07
CA TRP A 212 -2.11 6.41 -8.49
C TRP A 212 -2.21 4.89 -8.66
N ILE A 213 -3.37 4.29 -8.34
CA ILE A 213 -3.55 2.83 -8.42
C ILE A 213 -3.47 2.34 -9.88
N GLU A 214 -4.07 3.08 -10.82
CA GLU A 214 -4.14 2.68 -12.23
C GLU A 214 -2.80 2.85 -12.96
N ASN A 215 -2.01 3.87 -12.60
CA ASN A 215 -0.80 4.22 -13.34
C ASN A 215 0.51 3.90 -12.60
N GLU A 216 0.42 3.54 -11.33
CA GLU A 216 1.58 3.35 -10.44
C GLU A 216 2.58 4.51 -10.58
N ARG A 217 2.04 5.71 -10.47
CA ARG A 217 2.69 7.00 -10.67
C ARG A 217 2.23 7.97 -9.59
N LEU A 218 3.15 8.75 -9.02
CA LEU A 218 2.79 9.85 -8.13
C LEU A 218 2.03 10.90 -8.97
N PRO A 219 0.80 11.29 -8.59
CA PRO A 219 -0.07 12.12 -9.43
C PRO A 219 0.29 13.62 -9.33
N THR A 220 1.56 13.97 -9.50
CA THR A 220 2.07 15.35 -9.42
C THR A 220 1.45 16.27 -10.48
N GLU A 221 1.16 15.72 -11.67
CA GLU A 221 0.45 16.43 -12.75
C GLU A 221 -1.00 16.80 -12.37
N LEU A 222 -1.60 16.09 -11.42
CA LEU A 222 -2.92 16.37 -10.86
C LEU A 222 -2.85 17.27 -9.60
N GLY A 223 -1.67 17.84 -9.32
CA GLY A 223 -1.46 18.75 -8.20
C GLY A 223 -1.07 18.07 -6.88
N TRP A 224 -0.89 16.75 -6.85
CA TRP A 224 -0.37 16.08 -5.66
C TRP A 224 1.04 16.56 -5.32
N ARG A 225 1.31 16.69 -4.03
CA ARG A 225 2.63 16.97 -3.48
C ARG A 225 2.91 15.98 -2.37
N LYS A 226 4.20 15.67 -2.18
CA LYS A 226 4.67 14.88 -1.04
C LYS A 226 4.13 15.48 0.26
N PRO A 227 3.68 14.66 1.24
CA PRO A 227 3.24 15.16 2.54
C PRO A 227 4.26 16.12 3.17
N GLU A 228 3.81 17.30 3.58
CA GLU A 228 4.66 18.31 4.22
C GLU A 228 5.08 17.88 5.63
N GLU A 229 4.13 17.34 6.39
CA GLU A 229 4.38 16.75 7.71
C GLU A 229 4.91 15.32 7.56
N GLU A 230 5.88 14.99 8.40
CA GLU A 230 6.44 13.64 8.44
C GLU A 230 5.35 12.62 8.84
N VAL A 231 5.24 11.55 8.07
CA VAL A 231 4.30 10.46 8.35
C VAL A 231 4.96 9.47 9.31
N SER A 232 4.34 9.29 10.47
CA SER A 232 4.84 8.43 11.54
C SER A 232 4.05 7.13 11.67
N LEU A 233 4.60 6.17 12.41
CA LEU A 233 3.85 4.97 12.82
C LEU A 233 2.57 5.33 13.60
N GLY A 234 2.62 6.39 14.42
CA GLY A 234 1.46 6.85 15.19
C GLY A 234 0.30 7.28 14.29
N ASP A 235 0.60 7.91 13.16
CA ASP A 235 -0.41 8.28 12.16
C ASP A 235 -1.05 7.04 11.53
N ILE A 236 -0.24 6.05 11.15
CA ILE A 236 -0.73 4.79 10.60
C ILE A 236 -1.65 4.09 11.61
N LEU A 237 -1.23 4.00 12.87
CA LEU A 237 -2.03 3.38 13.94
C LEU A 237 -3.33 4.14 14.21
N TYR A 238 -3.32 5.46 14.14
CA TYR A 238 -4.52 6.28 14.28
C TYR A 238 -5.53 6.00 13.15
N VAL A 239 -5.09 6.08 11.90
CA VAL A 239 -5.96 5.88 10.73
C VAL A 239 -6.47 4.44 10.68
N THR A 240 -5.60 3.45 10.87
CA THR A 240 -6.00 2.03 10.87
C THR A 240 -6.95 1.67 12.02
N GLY A 241 -6.78 2.28 13.20
CA GLY A 241 -7.71 2.13 14.31
C GLY A 241 -9.12 2.65 13.97
N ALA A 242 -9.22 3.81 13.31
CA ALA A 242 -10.49 4.33 12.84
C ALA A 242 -11.13 3.44 11.76
N LEU A 243 -10.31 2.96 10.81
CA LEU A 243 -10.75 2.04 9.74
C LEU A 243 -11.24 0.70 10.29
N ALA A 244 -10.59 0.17 11.35
CA ALA A 244 -11.00 -1.09 11.97
C ALA A 244 -12.43 -1.03 12.50
N ASN A 245 -12.84 0.09 13.10
CA ASN A 245 -14.19 0.29 13.62
C ASN A 245 -15.26 0.27 12.51
N LEU A 246 -14.90 0.70 11.30
CA LEU A 246 -15.78 0.70 10.12
C LEU A 246 -15.97 -0.69 9.51
N THR A 247 -15.17 -1.69 9.92
CA THR A 247 -15.34 -3.06 9.42
C THR A 247 -16.54 -3.79 10.01
N SER A 248 -17.08 -3.28 11.13
CA SER A 248 -18.31 -3.78 11.70
C SER A 248 -19.50 -3.27 10.89
N LEU A 249 -20.42 -4.17 10.53
CA LEU A 249 -21.69 -3.83 9.89
C LEU A 249 -22.82 -3.62 10.92
N LEU A 250 -22.50 -3.64 12.22
CA LEU A 250 -23.45 -3.40 13.30
C LEU A 250 -23.66 -1.89 13.50
N SER A 251 -24.91 -1.46 13.68
CA SER A 251 -25.30 -0.04 13.70
C SER A 251 -25.10 0.67 15.05
N ASP A 252 -24.60 -0.03 16.07
CA ASP A 252 -24.38 0.48 17.42
C ASP A 252 -22.96 1.05 17.65
N VAL A 253 -22.08 0.95 16.65
CA VAL A 253 -20.72 1.54 16.68
C VAL A 253 -20.76 2.97 16.11
N VAL A 254 -20.69 3.99 16.98
CA VAL A 254 -20.59 5.41 16.58
C VAL A 254 -19.13 5.85 16.55
N ILE A 255 -18.63 6.30 15.40
CA ILE A 255 -17.28 6.87 15.26
C ILE A 255 -17.36 8.39 15.38
N THR A 256 -16.66 8.97 16.34
CA THR A 256 -16.49 10.42 16.48
C THR A 256 -15.10 10.84 15.97
N PRO A 257 -15.01 11.68 14.92
CA PRO A 257 -13.74 12.24 14.46
C PRO A 257 -13.04 13.06 15.54
N ARG A 258 -11.71 13.08 15.54
CA ARG A 258 -10.91 13.89 16.48
C ARG A 258 -10.90 15.35 16.02
N GLY A 259 -11.92 16.11 16.41
CA GLY A 259 -12.05 17.53 16.06
C GLY A 259 -13.21 18.27 16.73
N GLU A 260 -14.25 17.57 17.18
CA GLU A 260 -15.27 18.17 18.04
C GLU A 260 -15.00 17.77 19.48
N SER A 261 -14.36 18.66 20.23
CA SER A 261 -14.56 18.68 21.67
C SER A 261 -16.07 18.66 21.91
N ALA A 262 -16.57 17.59 22.53
CA ALA A 262 -17.94 17.51 23.01
C ALA A 262 -18.19 18.63 24.03
N GLY A 263 -18.52 19.82 23.52
CA GLY A 263 -19.16 20.87 24.28
C GLY A 263 -20.55 20.36 24.63
N ALA A 264 -20.67 19.80 25.83
CA ALA A 264 -21.90 19.26 26.38
C ALA A 264 -23.02 20.31 26.38
N HIS A 265 -23.79 20.39 25.30
CA HIS A 265 -25.12 20.97 25.30
C HIS A 265 -26.14 19.93 25.79
N ALA A 266 -26.03 19.58 27.07
CA ALA A 266 -27.16 19.04 27.82
C ALA A 266 -28.10 20.21 28.19
N LYS A 267 -28.85 20.73 27.19
CA LYS A 267 -30.00 21.62 27.47
C LYS A 267 -31.21 20.75 27.82
N ARG A 268 -31.45 20.69 29.14
CA ARG A 268 -32.72 20.40 29.83
C ARG A 268 -33.92 20.11 28.92
N MET A 269 -34.40 18.86 28.94
CA MET A 269 -35.79 18.56 28.59
C MET A 269 -36.71 19.25 29.60
N GLY A 270 -37.55 20.15 29.09
CA GLY A 270 -38.57 20.85 29.85
C GLY A 270 -39.67 19.89 30.29
N HIS A 271 -39.93 19.89 31.60
CA HIS A 271 -41.12 19.30 32.19
C HIS A 271 -42.27 20.28 31.98
N TRP A 272 -43.16 20.00 31.02
CA TRP A 272 -44.45 20.65 30.90
C TRP A 272 -45.53 19.58 31.06
N GLY A 273 -46.27 19.67 32.17
CA GLY A 273 -47.34 18.75 32.55
C GLY A 273 -48.26 19.37 33.60
N VAL A 274 -48.97 20.42 33.18
CA VAL A 274 -50.36 20.82 33.52
C VAL A 274 -50.84 20.71 34.99
N SER A 275 -51.17 21.86 35.58
CA SER A 275 -52.14 21.98 36.67
C SER A 275 -53.58 21.81 36.17
N MET A 276 -54.31 20.86 36.76
CA MET A 276 -55.59 21.06 37.49
C MET A 276 -55.92 19.76 38.23
#